data_AF-A0A2S5X580-F1
#
_entry.id   AF-A0A2S5X580-F1
#
_cell.length_a   1.000
_cell.length_b   1.000
_cell.length_c   1.000
_cell.angle_alpha   90.00
_cell.angle_beta   90.00
_cell.angle_gamma   90.00
#
_symmetry.space_group_name_H-M   'P 1'
#
loop_
_entity.id
_entity.type
_entity.pdbx_description
1 polymer ?
#
loop_
_entity_poly.entity_id
_entity_poly.type
_entity_poly.pdbx_seq_one_letter_code
_entity_poly.pdbx_strand_id
1 'polypeptide(L)'
;MHKLTARILGVLVGLLAIVGFFVEGEHLMGLMNVDLTLDLIRVVLAVALLAVGFTRASARAARTVIAIVGVMYVVMGAVAFFDPTMFTLLPTGFTGFDIGFHLVVGIAAIVIAAVPDRTAGARSSTRSTPNRTV
;
A
#
# COMPACT_ATOMS: atom_id res chain seq x y z
N MET A 1 -0.38 -1.30 -14.70
CA MET A 1 -0.33 -2.35 -13.64
C MET A 1 -0.77 -1.82 -12.27
N HIS A 2 -0.51 -0.54 -11.97
CA HIS A 2 -0.82 0.12 -10.71
C HIS A 2 -2.24 -0.11 -10.15
N LYS A 3 -3.30 -0.10 -10.97
CA LYS A 3 -4.66 -0.34 -10.46
C LYS A 3 -4.86 -1.72 -9.83
N LEU A 4 -4.28 -2.77 -10.44
CA LEU A 4 -4.36 -4.12 -9.89
C LEU A 4 -3.56 -4.22 -8.60
N THR A 5 -2.34 -3.65 -8.58
CA THR A 5 -1.53 -3.56 -7.37
C THR A 5 -2.28 -2.85 -6.24
N ALA A 6 -2.93 -1.72 -6.53
CA ALA A 6 -3.72 -1.00 -5.55
C ALA A 6 -4.88 -1.83 -5.00
N ARG A 7 -5.57 -2.63 -5.84
CA ARG A 7 -6.62 -3.55 -5.36
C ARG A 7 -6.05 -4.64 -4.47
N ILE A 8 -4.98 -5.32 -4.90
CA ILE A 8 -4.37 -6.42 -4.15
C ILE A 8 -3.87 -5.90 -2.80
N LEU A 9 -3.07 -4.83 -2.79
CA LEU A 9 -2.57 -4.23 -1.56
C LEU A 9 -3.72 -3.74 -0.69
N GLY A 10 -4.72 -3.07 -1.28
CA GLY A 10 -5.87 -2.56 -0.54
C GLY A 10 -6.67 -3.67 0.15
N VAL A 11 -6.88 -4.81 -0.54
CA VAL A 11 -7.55 -5.98 0.05
C VAL A 11 -6.70 -6.60 1.14
N LEU A 12 -5.40 -6.83 0.90
CA LEU A 12 -4.51 -7.45 1.89
C LEU A 12 -4.40 -6.60 3.17
N VAL A 13 -4.17 -5.30 3.02
CA VAL A 13 -4.07 -4.37 4.15
C VAL A 13 -5.42 -4.22 4.85
N GLY A 14 -6.52 -4.16 4.10
CA GLY A 14 -7.86 -4.05 4.66
C GLY A 14 -8.27 -5.30 5.45
N LEU A 15 -7.99 -6.50 4.93
CA LEU A 15 -8.22 -7.75 5.64
C LEU A 15 -7.41 -7.81 6.93
N LEU A 16 -6.15 -7.36 6.89
CA LEU A 16 -5.31 -7.32 8.08
C LEU A 16 -5.88 -6.40 9.16
N ALA A 17 -6.32 -5.20 8.77
CA ALA A 17 -6.94 -4.25 9.69
C ALA A 17 -8.23 -4.81 10.28
N ILE A 18 -9.09 -5.43 9.45
CA ILE A 18 -10.33 -6.07 9.90
C ILE A 18 -10.01 -7.15 10.93
N VAL A 19 -9.05 -8.03 10.64
CA VAL A 19 -8.64 -9.09 11.57
C VAL A 19 -8.13 -8.51 12.89
N GLY A 20 -7.38 -7.41 12.86
CA GLY A 20 -6.94 -6.71 14.06
C GLY A 20 -8.08 -6.16 14.92
N PHE A 21 -9.18 -5.66 14.33
CA PHE A 21 -10.36 -5.24 15.10
C PHE A 21 -11.06 -6.36 15.87
N PHE A 22 -11.00 -7.60 15.39
CA PHE A 22 -11.77 -8.72 15.96
C PHE A 22 -10.95 -9.61 16.89
N VAL A 23 -9.63 -9.46 16.94
CA VAL A 23 -8.77 -10.30 17.78
C VAL A 23 -8.14 -9.45 18.88
N GLU A 24 -8.91 -9.06 19.89
CA GLU A 24 -8.40 -8.33 21.06
C GLU A 24 -7.60 -9.27 21.98
N GLY A 25 -6.33 -8.94 22.25
CA GLY A 25 -5.40 -9.69 23.11
C GLY A 25 -3.96 -9.19 22.96
N GLU A 26 -3.02 -9.66 23.78
CA GLU A 26 -1.63 -9.15 23.74
C GLU A 26 -0.98 -9.29 22.35
N HIS A 27 -1.31 -10.33 21.59
CA HIS A 27 -0.85 -10.55 20.21
C HIS A 27 -1.78 -11.52 19.44
N LEU A 28 -1.98 -11.31 18.13
CA LEU A 28 -2.73 -12.21 17.24
C LEU A 28 -1.95 -13.52 17.08
N MET A 29 -2.40 -14.59 17.76
CA MET A 29 -1.69 -15.88 17.89
C MET A 29 -0.21 -15.76 18.33
N GLY A 30 0.16 -14.70 19.07
CA GLY A 30 1.55 -14.46 19.46
C GLY A 30 2.48 -13.91 18.38
N LEU A 31 1.95 -13.58 17.18
CA LEU A 31 2.77 -13.22 16.01
C LEU A 31 2.61 -11.76 15.59
N MET A 32 1.43 -11.17 15.67
CA MET A 32 1.15 -9.82 15.17
C MET A 32 0.59 -8.94 16.28
N ASN A 33 1.04 -7.69 16.33
CA ASN A 33 0.53 -6.69 17.24
C ASN A 33 -0.93 -6.35 16.90
N VAL A 34 -1.79 -6.36 17.92
CA VAL A 34 -3.20 -5.98 17.80
C VAL A 34 -3.36 -4.63 18.46
N ASP A 35 -3.43 -3.59 17.63
CA ASP A 35 -3.59 -2.22 18.10
C ASP A 35 -4.58 -1.45 17.24
N LEU A 36 -5.52 -0.80 17.92
CA LEU A 36 -6.57 -0.01 17.33
C LEU A 36 -6.03 1.17 16.51
N THR A 37 -4.97 1.84 16.97
CA THR A 37 -4.39 2.98 16.28
C THR A 37 -3.78 2.54 14.95
N LEU A 38 -3.01 1.46 14.96
CA LEU A 38 -2.36 0.87 13.80
C LEU A 38 -3.44 0.36 12.81
N ASP A 39 -4.46 -0.32 13.30
CA ASP A 39 -5.54 -0.83 12.46
C ASP A 39 -6.37 0.28 11.83
N LEU A 40 -6.62 1.39 12.54
CA LEU A 40 -7.25 2.56 11.97
C LEU A 40 -6.42 3.17 10.83
N ILE A 41 -5.10 3.29 11.01
CA ILE A 41 -4.19 3.74 9.95
C ILE A 41 -4.26 2.78 8.77
N ARG A 42 -4.20 1.46 9.00
CA ARG A 42 -4.31 0.46 7.94
C ARG A 42 -5.64 0.57 7.20
N VAL A 43 -6.77 0.80 7.88
CA VAL A 43 -8.06 1.05 7.23
C VAL A 43 -7.99 2.25 6.30
N VAL A 44 -7.45 3.38 6.77
CA VAL A 44 -7.34 4.60 5.95
C VAL A 44 -6.51 4.34 4.69
N LEU A 45 -5.37 3.66 4.84
CA LEU A 45 -4.50 3.30 3.72
C LEU A 45 -5.18 2.30 2.76
N ALA A 46 -5.89 1.30 3.30
CA ALA A 46 -6.66 0.33 2.53
C ALA A 46 -7.76 1.01 1.72
N VAL A 47 -8.54 1.90 2.34
CA VAL A 47 -9.60 2.67 1.68
C VAL A 47 -9.02 3.51 0.55
N ALA A 48 -7.90 4.22 0.78
CA ALA A 48 -7.25 5.00 -0.26
C ALA A 48 -6.82 4.13 -1.46
N LEU A 49 -6.23 2.96 -1.20
CA LEU A 49 -5.81 2.00 -2.23
C LEU A 49 -7.01 1.42 -3.00
N LEU A 50 -8.05 1.00 -2.29
CA LEU A 50 -9.27 0.44 -2.88
C LEU A 50 -10.01 1.50 -3.70
N ALA A 51 -10.06 2.74 -3.21
CA ALA A 51 -10.65 3.86 -3.93
C ALA A 51 -9.95 4.09 -5.28
N VAL A 52 -8.62 4.20 -5.32
CA VAL A 52 -7.91 4.36 -6.61
C VAL A 52 -7.90 3.09 -7.46
N GLY A 53 -8.01 1.92 -6.84
CA GLY A 53 -8.04 0.62 -7.51
C GLY A 53 -9.36 0.33 -8.21
N PHE A 54 -10.49 0.61 -7.57
CA PHE A 54 -11.83 0.26 -8.08
C PHE A 54 -12.53 1.39 -8.83
N THR A 55 -12.13 2.65 -8.64
CA THR A 55 -12.76 3.79 -9.33
C THR A 55 -12.11 4.13 -10.68
N ARG A 56 -12.67 5.14 -11.35
CA ARG A 56 -12.13 5.75 -12.58
C ARG A 56 -10.92 6.67 -12.33
N ALA A 57 -10.23 6.54 -11.19
CA ALA A 57 -9.00 7.27 -10.90
C ALA A 57 -7.95 7.11 -12.01
N SER A 58 -7.14 8.15 -12.23
CA SER A 58 -6.07 8.15 -13.23
C SER A 58 -4.94 7.20 -12.84
N ALA A 59 -4.16 6.73 -13.82
CA ALA A 59 -3.00 5.88 -13.55
C ALA A 59 -1.97 6.60 -12.65
N ARG A 60 -1.81 7.92 -12.83
CA ARG A 60 -0.98 8.77 -11.99
C ARG A 60 -1.47 8.78 -10.54
N ALA A 61 -2.78 8.93 -10.31
CA ALA A 61 -3.35 8.90 -8.96
C ALA A 61 -3.10 7.55 -8.28
N ALA A 62 -3.34 6.43 -8.97
CA ALA A 62 -3.07 5.09 -8.42
C ALA A 62 -1.59 4.90 -8.07
N ARG A 63 -0.69 5.31 -8.96
CA ARG A 63 0.76 5.28 -8.73
C ARG A 63 1.18 6.12 -7.53
N THR A 64 0.66 7.35 -7.42
CA THR A 64 0.95 8.24 -6.29
C THR A 64 0.48 7.66 -4.97
N VAL A 65 -0.74 7.10 -4.92
CA VAL A 65 -1.26 6.48 -3.69
C VAL A 65 -0.43 5.26 -3.29
N ILE A 66 -0.05 4.40 -4.24
CA ILE A 66 0.86 3.27 -3.95
C ILE A 66 2.20 3.77 -3.39
N ALA A 67 2.76 4.83 -3.96
CA ALA A 67 4.02 5.41 -3.47
C ALA A 67 3.86 5.97 -2.03
N ILE A 68 2.80 6.72 -1.75
CA ILE A 68 2.51 7.27 -0.42
C ILE A 68 2.37 6.14 0.59
N VAL A 69 1.55 5.12 0.29
CA VAL A 69 1.36 3.97 1.18
C VAL A 69 2.68 3.23 1.40
N GLY A 70 3.46 3.04 0.34
CA GLY A 70 4.77 2.41 0.43
C GLY A 70 5.72 3.16 1.37
N VAL A 71 5.79 4.48 1.23
CA VAL A 71 6.57 5.35 2.14
C VAL A 71 6.05 5.24 3.57
N MET A 72 4.74 5.29 3.79
CA MET A 72 4.16 5.15 5.14
C MET A 72 4.51 3.80 5.78
N TYR A 73 4.48 2.73 5.00
CA TYR A 73 4.85 1.40 5.48
C TYR A 73 6.35 1.28 5.82
N VAL A 74 7.23 1.84 4.99
CA VAL A 74 8.66 1.91 5.32
C VAL A 74 8.89 2.73 6.58
N VAL A 75 8.22 3.88 6.71
CA VAL A 75 8.31 4.72 7.91
C VAL A 75 7.83 3.94 9.13
N MET A 76 6.68 3.29 9.10
CA MET A 76 6.18 2.49 10.23
C MET A 76 7.17 1.37 10.63
N GLY A 77 7.70 0.64 9.65
CA GLY A 77 8.72 -0.39 9.91
C GLY A 77 10.04 0.17 10.44
N ALA A 78 10.45 1.35 9.98
CA ALA A 78 11.66 2.02 10.46
C ALA A 78 11.48 2.57 11.89
N VAL A 79 10.33 3.16 12.19
CA VAL A 79 10.03 3.67 13.53
C VAL A 79 10.01 2.51 14.53
N ALA A 80 9.61 1.30 14.11
CA ALA A 80 9.54 0.09 14.96
C ALA A 80 10.88 -0.34 15.57
N PHE A 81 12.01 0.15 15.06
CA PHE A 81 13.32 -0.06 15.68
C PHE A 81 13.60 0.85 16.90
N PHE A 82 12.73 1.82 17.20
CA PHE A 82 12.92 2.83 18.25
C PHE A 82 11.92 2.70 19.43
N ASP A 83 11.34 1.52 19.61
CA ASP A 83 10.14 1.27 20.43
C ASP A 83 10.39 1.23 21.98
N PRO A 84 9.66 2.03 22.82
CA PRO A 84 8.90 1.43 23.94
C PRO A 84 7.60 2.18 24.35
N THR A 85 6.37 1.83 24.01
CA THR A 85 5.80 0.83 23.10
C THR A 85 5.51 1.41 21.69
N MET A 86 6.10 2.60 21.39
CA MET A 86 5.88 3.62 20.32
C MET A 86 5.31 4.95 20.84
N PHE A 87 6.02 5.61 21.77
CA PHE A 87 5.58 6.89 22.36
C PHE A 87 4.18 6.82 23.00
N THR A 88 3.82 5.72 23.68
CA THR A 88 2.50 5.46 24.31
C THR A 88 1.29 5.34 23.37
N LEU A 89 1.52 5.27 22.05
CA LEU A 89 0.45 5.15 21.06
C LEU A 89 -0.08 3.73 20.87
N LEU A 90 0.72 2.72 21.21
CA LEU A 90 0.35 1.31 21.08
C LEU A 90 0.24 0.65 22.46
N PRO A 91 -0.84 -0.10 22.75
CA PRO A 91 -1.00 -0.93 23.95
C PRO A 91 0.10 -1.99 24.06
N THR A 92 0.51 -2.54 22.92
CA THR A 92 1.50 -3.61 22.78
C THR A 92 2.53 -3.22 21.72
N GLY A 93 3.79 -3.59 21.94
CA GLY A 93 4.91 -3.20 21.07
C GLY A 93 4.85 -3.91 19.71
N PHE A 94 5.65 -3.42 18.76
CA PHE A 94 5.76 -4.08 17.46
C PHE A 94 6.39 -5.48 17.57
N THR A 95 5.86 -6.46 16.84
CA THR A 95 6.51 -7.77 16.70
C THR A 95 7.50 -7.76 15.53
N GLY A 96 8.40 -8.76 15.50
CA GLY A 96 9.27 -9.00 14.34
C GLY A 96 8.49 -9.25 13.04
N PHE A 97 7.29 -9.86 13.12
CA PHE A 97 6.41 -10.01 11.97
C PHE A 97 5.94 -8.65 11.46
N ASP A 98 5.48 -7.77 12.35
CA ASP A 98 5.01 -6.45 11.95
C ASP A 98 6.12 -5.65 11.27
N ILE A 99 7.34 -5.66 11.82
CA ILE A 99 8.49 -5.00 11.22
C ILE A 99 8.73 -5.54 9.81
N GLY A 100 8.80 -6.87 9.67
CA GLY A 100 9.00 -7.54 8.38
C GLY A 100 7.92 -7.19 7.36
N PHE A 101 6.65 -7.25 7.76
CA PHE A 101 5.52 -6.94 6.91
C PHE A 101 5.56 -5.49 6.43
N HIS A 102 5.76 -4.53 7.33
CA HIS A 102 5.80 -3.11 7.01
C HIS A 102 6.94 -2.79 6.03
N LEU A 103 8.14 -3.30 6.28
CA LEU A 103 9.30 -3.04 5.41
C LEU A 103 9.14 -3.71 4.04
N VAL A 104 8.75 -4.99 3.99
CA VAL A 104 8.64 -5.73 2.73
C VAL A 104 7.54 -5.14 1.85
N VAL A 105 6.34 -4.92 2.41
CA VAL A 105 5.22 -4.33 1.66
C VAL A 105 5.53 -2.90 1.27
N GLY A 106 6.15 -2.12 2.16
CA GLY A 106 6.54 -0.73 1.91
C GLY A 106 7.53 -0.60 0.76
N ILE A 107 8.64 -1.33 0.81
CA ILE A 107 9.67 -1.33 -0.22
C ILE A 107 9.09 -1.83 -1.55
N ALA A 108 8.34 -2.93 -1.53
CA ALA A 108 7.71 -3.47 -2.74
C ALA A 108 6.77 -2.44 -3.40
N ALA A 109 5.95 -1.74 -2.61
CA ALA A 109 5.05 -0.70 -3.12
C ALA A 109 5.81 0.47 -3.75
N ILE A 110 6.90 0.95 -3.11
CA ILE A 110 7.75 2.01 -3.66
C ILE A 110 8.38 1.56 -4.98
N VAL A 111 8.96 0.36 -5.02
CA VAL A 111 9.58 -0.20 -6.23
C VAL A 111 8.56 -0.29 -7.36
N ILE A 112 7.36 -0.83 -7.09
CA ILE A 112 6.31 -0.93 -8.10
C ILE A 112 5.88 0.45 -8.58
N ALA A 113 5.71 1.42 -7.68
CA ALA A 113 5.37 2.78 -8.06
C ALA A 113 6.48 3.49 -8.86
N ALA A 114 7.74 3.04 -8.79
CA ALA A 114 8.82 3.59 -9.60
C ALA A 114 8.78 3.09 -11.06
N VAL A 115 8.14 1.94 -11.34
CA VAL A 115 8.13 1.32 -12.67
C VAL A 115 7.13 2.02 -13.62
N PRO A 116 7.56 2.53 -14.79
CA PRO A 116 6.66 3.13 -15.77
C PRO A 116 5.70 2.11 -16.42
N ASP A 117 4.46 2.52 -16.69
CA ASP A 117 3.51 1.71 -17.46
C ASP A 117 3.96 1.66 -18.94
N ARG A 118 4.38 0.48 -19.43
CA ARG A 118 4.94 0.26 -20.79
C ARG A 118 3.96 0.54 -21.95
N THR A 119 2.70 0.90 -21.67
CA THR A 119 1.63 1.04 -22.68
C THR A 119 1.57 2.41 -23.34
N ALA A 120 2.40 3.38 -22.94
CA ALA A 120 2.39 4.73 -23.50
C ALA A 120 3.16 4.85 -24.84
N GLY A 121 4.10 3.95 -25.14
CA GLY A 121 4.98 4.05 -26.32
C GLY A 121 4.43 3.47 -27.62
N ALA A 122 3.40 2.61 -27.57
CA ALA A 122 2.95 1.84 -28.74
C ALA A 122 1.87 2.53 -29.59
N ARG A 123 1.36 3.70 -29.20
CA ARG A 123 0.24 4.39 -29.88
C ARG A 123 0.64 5.57 -30.77
N SER A 124 1.92 5.93 -30.84
CA SER A 124 2.41 7.08 -31.61
C SER A 124 2.93 6.73 -33.01
N SER A 125 3.00 5.46 -33.42
CA SER A 125 3.66 5.07 -34.68
C SER A 125 2.73 4.68 -35.85
N THR A 126 1.39 4.71 -35.68
CA THR A 126 0.46 4.16 -36.70
C THR A 126 -0.45 5.21 -37.35
N ARG A 127 -0.17 6.51 -37.22
CA ARG A 127 -0.95 7.57 -37.89
C ARG A 127 -0.08 8.43 -38.79
N SER A 128 0.49 7.82 -39.83
CA SER A 128 0.93 8.54 -41.02
C SER A 128 0.33 7.86 -42.26
N THR A 129 -0.93 8.17 -42.55
CA THR A 129 -1.49 7.94 -43.89
C THR A 129 -1.28 9.22 -44.67
N PRO A 130 -0.39 9.28 -45.68
CA PRO A 130 -0.37 10.41 -46.60
C PRO A 130 -1.59 10.27 -47.49
N ASN A 131 -2.61 11.08 -47.22
CA ASN A 131 -3.65 11.36 -48.19
C ASN A 131 -3.03 12.18 -49.33
N ARG A 132 -2.69 11.51 -50.44
CA ARG A 132 -2.42 12.18 -51.72
C ARG A 132 -3.49 11.77 -52.71
N THR A 133 -4.57 12.53 -52.71
CA THR A 133 -5.42 12.74 -53.89
C THR A 133 -4.84 13.91 -54.68
N VAL A 134 -4.30 13.68 -55.87
CA VAL A 134 -4.71 14.32 -57.14
C VAL A 134 -4.22 13.44 -58.29
#